data_AF-A0A356X2R3-F1
#
_entry.id   AF-A0A356X2R3-F1
#
_cell.length_a   1.000
_cell.length_b   1.000
_cell.length_c   1.000
_cell.angle_alpha   90.00
_cell.angle_beta   90.00
_cell.angle_gamma   90.00
#
_symmetry.space_group_name_H-M   'P 1'
#
loop_
_entity.id
_entity.type
_entity.pdbx_description
1 polymer ?
#
loop_
_entity_poly.entity_id
_entity_poly.type
_entity_poly.pdbx_seq_one_letter_code
_entity_poly.pdbx_strand_id
1 'polypeptide(L)'
;MSPESAKTNDEYEKFRNAHFQAIIKKSSEKIPQQGDVWLATHNGGNVVTLASFQRSGKIITDFKESGPAQDAHTSGEEPTSSVSDYEDYGPPLLTSETETTPYSAAERTDGKKYQIPQIDAVQREFLNLIASGEAKTYSGSNGGTKKGGGFIRSFYLADSYVSTTTKLHTATKVADDQKRIQDLTVGEIKELQKGQNPTYHPGTTNPTTLFAVGLYQIITPTLKDLHKHVNFTDDEVFAPELQDSLALALIYSSYQPNLRKYLKGSSSVTLAQAQNALASIWASIPKYSGKGVYDGDGSNKADGSKTGEFKKILKKVRDHNISIGFTE
;
A
#
# COMPACT_ATOMS: atom_id res chain seq x y z
N MET A 1 -9.30 19.19 -20.99
CA MET A 1 -10.06 18.06 -20.43
C MET A 1 -9.52 17.81 -19.05
N SER A 2 -10.40 17.66 -18.06
CA SER A 2 -9.97 17.49 -16.68
C SER A 2 -9.56 16.03 -16.41
N PRO A 3 -8.66 15.75 -15.45
CA PRO A 3 -8.27 14.38 -15.10
C PRO A 3 -9.45 13.46 -14.80
N GLU A 4 -10.52 14.00 -14.21
CA GLU A 4 -11.74 13.30 -13.83
C GLU A 4 -12.54 12.78 -15.03
N SER A 5 -12.27 13.30 -16.24
CA SER A 5 -12.89 12.83 -17.48
C SER A 5 -12.16 11.66 -18.14
N ALA A 6 -11.03 11.21 -17.59
CA ALA A 6 -10.23 10.13 -18.15
C ALA A 6 -10.92 8.77 -18.08
N LYS A 7 -10.78 7.96 -19.12
CA LYS A 7 -11.32 6.59 -19.19
C LYS A 7 -10.26 5.52 -18.97
N THR A 8 -8.98 5.89 -18.94
CA THR A 8 -7.85 5.00 -18.71
C THR A 8 -6.83 5.66 -17.79
N ASN A 9 -5.96 4.87 -17.15
CA ASN A 9 -4.85 5.41 -16.36
C ASN A 9 -3.88 6.26 -17.20
N ASP A 10 -3.60 5.87 -18.44
CA ASP A 10 -2.68 6.61 -19.30
C ASP A 10 -3.29 7.97 -19.71
N GLU A 11 -4.61 8.03 -19.92
CA GLU A 11 -5.34 9.30 -20.12
C GLU A 11 -5.38 10.15 -18.84
N TYR A 12 -5.62 9.54 -17.68
CA TYR A 12 -5.63 10.25 -16.40
C TYR A 12 -4.27 10.89 -16.13
N GLU A 13 -3.19 10.11 -16.26
CA GLU A 13 -1.82 10.58 -16.13
C GLU A 13 -1.50 11.67 -17.17
N LYS A 14 -1.94 11.50 -18.42
CA LYS A 14 -1.80 12.53 -19.46
C LYS A 14 -2.54 13.82 -19.12
N PHE A 15 -3.78 13.76 -18.65
CA PHE A 15 -4.58 14.94 -18.30
C PHE A 15 -4.06 15.61 -17.03
N ARG A 16 -3.67 14.84 -16.03
CA ARG A 16 -3.01 15.31 -14.81
C ARG A 16 -1.70 16.04 -15.14
N ASN A 17 -0.87 15.45 -15.99
CA ASN A 17 0.40 16.05 -16.39
C ASN A 17 0.22 17.23 -17.34
N ALA A 18 -0.83 17.24 -18.18
CA ALA A 18 -1.19 18.40 -18.99
C ALA A 18 -1.64 19.59 -18.14
N HIS A 19 -2.21 19.34 -16.95
CA HIS A 19 -2.53 20.39 -15.97
C HIS A 19 -1.30 20.89 -15.18
N PHE A 20 -0.15 20.20 -15.23
CA PHE A 20 1.03 20.51 -14.40
C PHE A 20 2.36 20.74 -15.15
N GLN A 21 2.37 20.85 -16.48
CA GLN A 21 3.59 21.12 -17.22
C GLN A 21 3.70 22.57 -17.69
N ALA A 22 4.23 23.43 -16.82
CA ALA A 22 5.08 24.53 -17.27
C ALA A 22 6.51 23.98 -17.42
N ILE A 23 6.85 23.42 -18.59
CA ILE A 23 8.26 23.13 -18.88
C ILE A 23 8.95 24.47 -19.12
N ILE A 24 9.69 24.94 -18.12
CA ILE A 24 10.62 26.07 -18.29
C ILE A 24 11.75 25.59 -19.19
N LYS A 25 11.64 25.83 -20.50
CA LYS A 25 12.81 25.74 -21.38
C LYS A 25 13.69 26.95 -21.05
N LYS A 26 14.89 26.69 -20.53
CA LYS A 26 15.88 27.71 -20.14
C LYS A 26 16.19 28.58 -21.37
N SER A 27 15.58 29.77 -21.46
CA SER A 27 16.03 30.82 -22.38
C SER A 27 17.23 31.50 -21.72
N SER A 28 18.22 31.88 -22.53
CA SER A 28 19.45 32.51 -22.06
C SER A 28 19.28 33.91 -21.47
N GLU A 29 18.05 34.46 -21.42
CA GLU A 29 17.88 35.90 -21.27
C GLU A 29 16.89 36.39 -20.21
N LYS A 30 16.24 35.54 -19.40
CA LYS A 30 15.61 35.98 -18.14
C LYS A 30 15.11 34.80 -17.30
N ILE A 31 15.45 34.82 -16.02
CA ILE A 31 14.96 33.87 -15.01
C ILE A 31 13.75 34.51 -14.31
N PRO A 32 12.66 33.76 -14.01
CA PRO A 32 11.53 34.28 -13.24
C PRO A 32 11.98 34.81 -11.88
N GLN A 33 11.38 35.92 -11.42
CA GLN A 33 11.66 36.49 -10.11
C GLN A 33 10.61 36.05 -9.09
N GLN A 34 10.99 36.02 -7.82
CA GLN A 34 10.07 35.70 -6.73
C GLN A 34 8.96 36.76 -6.65
N GLY A 35 7.69 36.33 -6.78
CA GLY A 35 6.51 37.20 -6.68
C GLY A 35 5.78 37.49 -8.00
N ASP A 36 6.25 36.95 -9.12
CA ASP A 36 5.53 37.01 -10.39
C ASP A 36 4.39 35.97 -10.43
N VAL A 37 3.19 36.41 -10.83
CA VAL A 37 2.05 35.51 -11.08
C VAL A 37 1.94 35.29 -12.59
N TRP A 38 2.01 34.03 -13.00
CA TRP A 38 1.94 33.64 -14.40
C TRP A 38 0.68 32.82 -14.66
N LEU A 39 -0.09 33.23 -15.67
CA LEU A 39 -1.22 32.45 -16.17
C LEU A 39 -0.81 31.83 -17.52
N ALA A 40 -0.86 30.50 -17.60
CA ALA A 40 -0.63 29.77 -18.83
C ALA A 40 -1.96 29.21 -19.34
N THR A 41 -2.36 29.62 -20.54
CA THR A 41 -3.58 29.12 -21.19
C THR A 41 -3.20 28.40 -22.47
N HIS A 42 -3.61 27.14 -22.59
CA HIS A 42 -3.42 26.34 -23.80
C HIS A 42 -4.54 26.67 -24.81
N ASN A 43 -4.18 27.32 -25.92
CA ASN A 43 -5.06 27.57 -27.05
C ASN A 43 -4.64 26.65 -28.19
N GLY A 44 -5.52 25.76 -28.63
CA GLY A 44 -5.21 24.63 -29.53
C GLY A 44 -4.24 24.95 -30.69
N GLY A 45 -3.41 23.96 -31.01
CA GLY A 45 -2.15 24.16 -31.74
C GLY A 45 -0.98 24.22 -30.75
N ASN A 46 0.27 23.99 -31.19
CA ASN A 46 1.46 23.89 -30.33
C ASN A 46 1.89 25.22 -29.66
N VAL A 47 0.93 26.05 -29.22
CA VAL A 47 1.15 27.40 -28.71
C VAL A 47 0.65 27.48 -27.27
N VAL A 48 1.55 27.84 -26.37
CA VAL A 48 1.22 28.26 -25.01
C VAL A 48 1.29 29.77 -24.97
N THR A 49 0.20 30.44 -24.60
CA THR A 49 0.24 31.88 -24.32
C THR A 49 0.66 32.07 -22.86
N LEU A 50 1.79 32.75 -22.67
CA LEU A 50 2.25 33.22 -21.37
C LEU A 50 1.85 34.70 -21.25
N ALA A 51 0.90 35.00 -20.35
CA ALA A 51 0.64 36.37 -19.96
C ALA A 51 1.44 36.67 -18.68
N SER A 52 2.41 37.58 -18.78
CA SER A 52 3.00 38.23 -17.61
C SER A 52 2.21 39.51 -17.32
N PHE A 53 1.88 39.72 -16.06
CA PHE A 53 1.27 40.96 -15.61
C PHE A 53 2.32 41.72 -14.79
N GLN A 54 2.81 42.85 -15.29
CA GLN A 54 3.54 43.78 -14.44
C GLN A 54 2.55 44.43 -13.48
N ARG A 55 2.81 44.30 -12.17
CA ARG A 55 2.01 44.95 -11.12
C ARG A 55 2.09 46.46 -11.28
N SER A 56 0.94 47.13 -11.44
CA SER A 56 0.84 48.60 -11.44
C SER A 56 0.36 49.20 -10.11
N GLY A 57 0.32 48.42 -9.01
CA GLY A 57 -0.23 48.91 -7.74
C GLY A 57 0.32 48.22 -6.49
N LYS A 58 0.24 48.96 -5.37
CA LYS A 58 0.62 48.53 -4.01
C LYS A 58 -0.39 47.48 -3.51
N ILE A 59 0.11 46.36 -2.98
CA ILE A 59 -0.73 45.33 -2.36
C ILE A 59 -1.30 45.92 -1.06
N ILE A 60 -2.62 45.99 -0.94
CA ILE A 60 -3.29 46.20 0.35
C ILE A 60 -3.58 44.81 0.90
N THR A 61 -2.79 44.39 1.89
CA THR A 61 -3.07 43.19 2.67
C THR A 61 -3.79 43.60 3.95
N ASP A 62 -5.12 43.58 3.94
CA ASP A 62 -5.90 43.64 5.18
C ASP A 62 -5.99 42.25 5.79
N PHE A 63 -4.87 41.74 6.30
CA PHE A 63 -4.88 40.60 7.21
C PHE A 63 -4.96 41.16 8.63
N LYS A 64 -6.08 40.90 9.32
CA LYS A 64 -6.13 41.09 10.78
C LYS A 64 -5.26 40.01 11.41
N GLU A 65 -4.27 40.43 12.18
CA GLU A 65 -3.39 39.54 12.92
C GLU A 65 -4.23 38.63 13.84
N SER A 66 -4.11 37.33 13.66
CA SER A 66 -4.47 36.34 14.67
C SER A 66 -3.32 35.35 14.83
N GLY A 67 -2.28 35.77 15.53
CA GLY A 67 -1.20 34.88 16.00
C GLY A 67 0.22 35.30 15.56
N PRO A 68 1.26 34.87 16.29
CA PRO A 68 2.64 35.23 15.99
C PRO A 68 3.07 34.62 14.65
N ALA A 69 3.57 35.48 13.75
CA ALA A 69 4.17 35.06 12.49
C ALA A 69 5.46 34.26 12.75
N GLN A 70 5.64 33.14 12.06
CA GLN A 70 6.93 32.44 12.04
C GLN A 70 7.91 33.22 11.16
N ASP A 71 9.10 33.47 11.70
CA ASP A 71 10.16 34.22 11.01
C ASP A 71 10.56 33.57 9.68
N ALA A 72 10.62 34.38 8.62
CA ALA A 72 11.08 33.95 7.31
C ALA A 72 12.60 33.69 7.34
N HIS A 73 13.00 32.45 7.03
CA HIS A 73 14.40 32.04 7.04
C HIS A 73 15.19 32.69 5.89
N THR A 74 16.09 33.61 6.21
CA THR A 74 17.10 34.15 5.29
C THR A 74 18.45 33.48 5.54
N SER A 75 18.90 32.61 4.62
CA SER A 75 20.32 32.43 4.32
C SER A 75 20.50 31.45 3.15
N GLY A 76 21.04 31.96 2.04
CA GLY A 76 21.77 31.14 1.09
C GLY A 76 23.16 30.80 1.64
N GLU A 77 23.79 29.83 0.97
CA GLU A 77 25.10 29.21 1.23
C GLU A 77 25.07 27.93 2.10
N GLU A 78 25.52 26.84 1.45
CA GLU A 78 25.63 25.42 1.84
C GLU A 78 24.31 24.59 1.89
N PRO A 79 24.23 23.44 1.17
CA PRO A 79 23.08 22.55 1.25
C PRO A 79 23.12 21.77 2.56
N THR A 80 22.47 22.30 3.59
CA THR A 80 22.13 21.51 4.77
C THR A 80 20.98 20.56 4.45
N SER A 81 21.10 19.33 4.94
CA SER A 81 20.12 18.25 4.91
C SER A 81 18.67 18.70 5.22
N SER A 82 17.74 18.28 4.36
CA SER A 82 16.30 17.94 4.57
C SER A 82 15.35 18.89 5.32
N VAL A 83 14.23 19.22 4.67
CA VAL A 83 12.86 19.32 5.23
C VAL A 83 11.92 18.80 4.12
N SER A 84 11.44 17.56 4.11
CA SER A 84 10.28 17.01 4.84
C SER A 84 8.94 17.75 4.68
N ASP A 85 8.69 18.41 3.55
CA ASP A 85 7.40 19.05 3.24
C ASP A 85 6.34 18.07 2.68
N TYR A 86 6.16 16.95 3.37
CA TYR A 86 4.82 16.40 3.56
C TYR A 86 4.64 16.40 5.05
N GLU A 87 3.78 17.27 5.55
CA GLU A 87 3.23 17.09 6.88
C GLU A 87 2.77 15.64 6.98
N ASP A 88 3.45 14.96 7.88
CA ASP A 88 3.07 13.74 8.52
C ASP A 88 1.70 14.00 9.16
N TYR A 89 0.64 14.00 8.34
CA TYR A 89 -0.49 13.16 8.68
C TYR A 89 0.08 11.75 8.68
N GLY A 90 0.77 11.43 9.79
CA GLY A 90 0.82 10.06 10.25
C GLY A 90 -0.62 9.60 10.10
N PRO A 91 -0.87 8.46 9.42
CA PRO A 91 -2.21 7.92 9.43
C PRO A 91 -2.65 7.94 10.89
N PRO A 92 -3.93 8.20 11.23
CA PRO A 92 -4.37 7.88 12.57
C PRO A 92 -3.77 6.50 12.85
N LEU A 93 -2.86 6.44 13.85
CA LEU A 93 -2.45 5.18 14.45
C LEU A 93 -3.73 4.39 14.45
N LEU A 94 -3.76 3.19 13.86
CA LEU A 94 -4.90 2.27 13.89
C LEU A 94 -5.44 2.37 15.31
N THR A 95 -6.44 3.25 15.52
CA THR A 95 -6.88 3.56 16.85
C THR A 95 -7.54 2.26 17.20
N SER A 96 -7.20 1.74 18.37
CA SER A 96 -7.68 0.47 18.91
C SER A 96 -9.20 0.44 19.13
N GLU A 97 -9.95 1.23 18.37
CA GLU A 97 -11.36 1.59 18.48
C GLU A 97 -12.12 1.37 17.17
N THR A 98 -11.61 0.58 16.21
CA THR A 98 -12.57 -0.30 15.53
C THR A 98 -12.95 -1.34 16.56
N GLU A 99 -14.15 -1.20 17.14
CA GLU A 99 -14.79 -2.22 17.97
C GLU A 99 -14.71 -3.56 17.21
N THR A 100 -13.66 -4.33 17.48
CA THR A 100 -13.55 -5.70 17.02
C THR A 100 -14.49 -6.49 17.91
N THR A 101 -15.78 -6.55 17.56
CA THR A 101 -16.52 -7.78 17.84
C THR A 101 -15.63 -8.93 17.36
N PRO A 102 -15.26 -9.90 18.22
CA PRO A 102 -14.39 -11.01 17.82
C PRO A 102 -15.02 -11.68 16.61
N TYR A 103 -14.49 -11.40 15.42
CA TYR A 103 -14.98 -12.03 14.21
C TYR A 103 -14.29 -13.38 14.11
N SER A 104 -15.10 -14.41 13.88
CA SER A 104 -14.63 -15.77 13.98
C SER A 104 -13.95 -16.23 12.70
N ALA A 105 -12.66 -15.90 12.60
CA ALA A 105 -11.78 -16.48 11.60
C ALA A 105 -11.81 -18.03 11.62
N ALA A 106 -12.03 -18.66 12.79
CA ALA A 106 -12.11 -20.11 12.89
C ALA A 106 -13.37 -20.72 12.25
N GLU A 107 -14.51 -20.01 12.21
CA GLU A 107 -15.71 -20.50 11.49
C GLU A 107 -15.44 -20.62 9.98
N ARG A 108 -14.55 -19.77 9.44
CA ARG A 108 -14.18 -19.85 8.03
C ARG A 108 -13.34 -21.08 7.69
N THR A 109 -12.84 -21.82 8.68
CA THR A 109 -12.12 -23.08 8.47
C THR A 109 -12.95 -24.31 8.82
N ASP A 110 -14.26 -24.15 9.02
CA ASP A 110 -15.14 -25.30 9.23
C ASP A 110 -15.06 -26.30 8.05
N GLY A 111 -14.95 -27.57 8.39
CA GLY A 111 -14.70 -28.67 7.43
C GLY A 111 -13.33 -28.64 6.72
N LYS A 112 -12.44 -27.69 7.02
CA LYS A 112 -11.10 -27.61 6.42
C LYS A 112 -10.06 -28.34 7.28
N LYS A 113 -9.06 -28.92 6.60
CA LYS A 113 -7.94 -29.63 7.26
C LYS A 113 -7.12 -28.74 8.18
N TYR A 114 -6.94 -27.47 7.81
CA TYR A 114 -6.12 -26.52 8.56
C TYR A 114 -7.02 -25.50 9.21
N GLN A 115 -7.09 -25.56 10.54
CA GLN A 115 -7.79 -24.57 11.36
C GLN A 115 -6.93 -23.33 11.56
N ILE A 116 -7.54 -22.16 11.62
CA ILE A 116 -6.89 -20.90 12.02
C ILE A 116 -7.43 -20.45 13.39
N PRO A 117 -6.64 -19.76 14.23
CA PRO A 117 -7.10 -19.29 15.52
C PRO A 117 -8.09 -18.13 15.35
N GLN A 118 -8.88 -17.89 16.40
CA GLN A 118 -9.67 -16.67 16.55
C GLN A 118 -8.77 -15.43 16.55
N ILE A 119 -9.25 -14.31 16.00
CA ILE A 119 -8.50 -13.05 16.03
C ILE A 119 -8.79 -12.34 17.36
N ASP A 120 -8.03 -12.70 18.38
CA ASP A 120 -7.99 -11.98 19.66
C ASP A 120 -6.91 -10.89 19.67
N ALA A 121 -6.67 -10.27 20.82
CA ALA A 121 -5.69 -9.20 20.98
C ALA A 121 -4.25 -9.61 20.62
N VAL A 122 -3.85 -10.86 20.91
CA VAL A 122 -2.49 -11.34 20.59
C VAL A 122 -2.35 -11.55 19.10
N GLN A 123 -3.40 -12.06 18.45
CA GLN A 123 -3.42 -12.33 17.03
C GLN A 123 -3.49 -11.02 16.25
N ARG A 124 -4.25 -10.05 16.75
CA ARG A 124 -4.28 -8.68 16.23
C ARG A 124 -2.93 -8.00 16.30
N GLU A 125 -2.21 -8.11 17.42
CA GLU A 125 -0.85 -7.55 17.55
C GLU A 125 0.10 -8.18 16.52
N PHE A 126 0.00 -9.49 16.29
CA PHE A 126 0.81 -10.16 15.28
C PHE A 126 0.51 -9.69 13.86
N LEU A 127 -0.78 -9.62 13.52
CA LEU A 127 -1.24 -9.10 12.22
C LEU A 127 -0.82 -7.64 12.00
N ASN A 128 -0.92 -6.79 13.04
CA ASN A 128 -0.49 -5.40 12.98
C ASN A 128 1.02 -5.28 12.73
N LEU A 129 1.84 -6.13 13.37
CA LEU A 129 3.28 -6.12 13.11
C LEU A 129 3.60 -6.52 11.67
N ILE A 130 2.91 -7.52 11.11
CA ILE A 130 3.04 -7.89 9.70
C ILE A 130 2.65 -6.70 8.80
N ALA A 131 1.48 -6.12 9.04
CA ALA A 131 0.97 -5.00 8.25
C ALA A 131 1.87 -3.77 8.26
N SER A 132 2.62 -3.54 9.35
CA SER A 132 3.51 -2.38 9.52
C SER A 132 4.62 -2.24 8.45
N GLY A 133 4.86 -3.29 7.65
CA GLY A 133 5.81 -3.27 6.53
C GLY A 133 5.16 -3.35 5.15
N GLU A 134 3.83 -3.42 5.06
CA GLU A 134 3.08 -3.72 3.83
C GLU A 134 2.26 -2.49 3.37
N ALA A 135 0.93 -2.54 3.47
CA ALA A 135 0.06 -1.39 3.21
C ALA A 135 -0.30 -0.65 4.51
N LYS A 136 -0.70 0.63 4.38
CA LYS A 136 -1.17 1.45 5.50
C LYS A 136 -2.64 1.20 5.85
N THR A 137 -3.45 0.69 4.90
CA THR A 137 -4.87 0.39 5.12
C THR A 137 -5.28 -0.90 4.39
N TYR A 138 -6.46 -1.41 4.73
CA TYR A 138 -7.14 -2.51 4.01
C TYR A 138 -7.50 -2.17 2.55
N SER A 139 -7.36 -0.90 2.17
CA SER A 139 -7.57 -0.42 0.82
C SER A 139 -6.28 -0.22 0.03
N GLY A 140 -5.12 -0.56 0.58
CA GLY A 140 -3.84 -0.38 -0.11
C GLY A 140 -3.66 -1.34 -1.29
N SER A 141 -2.96 -0.90 -2.34
CA SER A 141 -2.56 -1.78 -3.44
C SER A 141 -1.30 -1.31 -4.14
N ASN A 142 -0.66 -2.24 -4.87
CA ASN A 142 0.41 -1.92 -5.78
C ASN A 142 0.26 -2.62 -7.14
N GLY A 143 0.81 -2.00 -8.18
CA GLY A 143 0.89 -2.57 -9.53
C GLY A 143 2.14 -3.40 -9.81
N GLY A 144 2.96 -3.72 -8.80
CA GLY A 144 4.25 -4.38 -8.92
C GLY A 144 5.44 -3.44 -9.13
N THR A 145 6.65 -3.99 -9.08
CA THR A 145 7.94 -3.27 -9.14
C THR A 145 8.69 -3.61 -10.41
N LYS A 146 9.27 -2.65 -11.15
CA LYS A 146 10.13 -2.86 -12.34
C LYS A 146 11.43 -3.58 -12.01
N LYS A 147 11.97 -4.31 -12.99
CA LYS A 147 13.32 -4.90 -12.89
C LYS A 147 14.35 -3.77 -12.89
N GLY A 148 15.15 -3.67 -11.82
CA GLY A 148 16.07 -2.55 -11.58
C GLY A 148 15.54 -1.44 -10.66
N GLY A 149 14.35 -1.62 -10.09
CA GLY A 149 13.75 -0.69 -9.12
C GLY A 149 12.69 0.26 -9.74
N GLY A 150 11.82 0.81 -8.88
CA GLY A 150 10.70 1.68 -9.25
C GLY A 150 9.39 0.92 -9.49
N PHE A 151 8.24 1.55 -9.23
CA PHE A 151 6.92 0.92 -9.40
C PHE A 151 6.45 0.96 -10.87
N ILE A 152 5.72 -0.08 -11.30
CA ILE A 152 5.27 -0.22 -12.71
C ILE A 152 4.16 0.76 -13.03
N ARG A 153 3.24 0.97 -12.08
CA ARG A 153 2.09 1.89 -12.09
C ARG A 153 1.76 2.31 -10.65
N SER A 154 0.86 3.28 -10.50
CA SER A 154 0.24 3.78 -9.27
C SER A 154 0.44 2.90 -8.03
N PHE A 155 1.18 3.42 -7.06
CA PHE A 155 1.48 2.79 -5.78
C PHE A 155 0.71 3.52 -4.70
N TYR A 156 -0.38 2.93 -4.20
CA TYR A 156 -1.22 3.56 -3.20
C TYR A 156 -1.28 2.67 -1.96
N LEU A 157 -0.33 2.90 -1.06
CA LEU A 157 -0.27 2.17 0.21
C LEU A 157 -1.36 2.59 1.20
N ALA A 158 -1.93 3.79 1.04
CA ALA A 158 -3.05 4.28 1.85
C ALA A 158 -4.37 3.76 1.27
N ASP A 159 -5.10 4.59 0.52
CA ASP A 159 -6.33 4.18 -0.13
C ASP A 159 -6.12 4.05 -1.65
N SER A 160 -6.67 2.98 -2.21
CA SER A 160 -6.77 2.75 -3.65
C SER A 160 -8.24 2.63 -4.03
N TYR A 161 -8.61 3.36 -5.08
CA TYR A 161 -9.91 3.32 -5.73
C TYR A 161 -9.76 2.77 -7.13
N VAL A 162 -10.58 1.80 -7.49
CA VAL A 162 -10.50 1.14 -8.80
C VAL A 162 -11.87 0.89 -9.38
N SER A 163 -12.01 1.14 -10.68
CA SER A 163 -13.19 0.77 -11.46
C SER A 163 -12.98 -0.63 -12.05
N THR A 164 -13.97 -1.51 -11.89
CA THR A 164 -13.99 -2.84 -12.52
C THR A 164 -14.35 -2.77 -14.01
N THR A 165 -14.92 -1.65 -14.47
CA THR A 165 -15.33 -1.46 -15.87
C THR A 165 -14.21 -0.84 -16.69
N THR A 166 -13.66 0.28 -16.23
CA THR A 166 -12.63 1.06 -16.97
C THR A 166 -11.21 0.71 -16.55
N LYS A 167 -11.03 0.01 -15.43
CA LYS A 167 -9.73 -0.28 -14.81
C LYS A 167 -8.97 0.98 -14.36
N LEU A 168 -9.65 2.13 -14.27
CA LEU A 168 -9.11 3.36 -13.72
C LEU A 168 -8.75 3.15 -12.25
N HIS A 169 -7.49 3.37 -11.89
CA HIS A 169 -6.93 3.11 -10.56
C HIS A 169 -6.23 4.36 -10.01
N THR A 170 -6.79 4.93 -8.94
CA THR A 170 -6.41 6.24 -8.38
C THR A 170 -6.33 6.22 -6.85
N ALA A 171 -5.62 7.21 -6.27
CA ALA A 171 -5.49 7.37 -4.80
C ALA A 171 -6.77 7.92 -4.14
N THR A 172 -7.60 8.60 -4.92
CA THR A 172 -8.86 9.21 -4.49
C THR A 172 -9.98 8.77 -5.43
N LYS A 173 -11.22 8.77 -4.95
CA LYS A 173 -12.37 8.50 -5.81
C LYS A 173 -12.58 9.68 -6.76
N VAL A 174 -12.44 9.43 -8.06
CA VAL A 174 -12.62 10.44 -9.12
C VAL A 174 -13.71 10.08 -10.11
N ALA A 175 -14.22 8.85 -10.07
CA ALA A 175 -15.36 8.40 -10.85
C ALA A 175 -16.35 7.58 -10.01
N ASP A 176 -17.63 7.63 -10.37
CA ASP A 176 -18.73 7.03 -9.60
C ASP A 176 -18.60 5.51 -9.45
N ASP A 177 -18.10 4.85 -10.51
CA ASP A 177 -17.94 3.41 -10.61
C ASP A 177 -16.69 2.87 -9.91
N GLN A 178 -15.86 3.74 -9.32
CA GLN A 178 -14.72 3.31 -8.51
C GLN A 178 -15.15 2.92 -7.11
N LYS A 179 -14.61 1.79 -6.65
CA LYS A 179 -14.73 1.27 -5.28
C LYS A 179 -13.38 1.26 -4.61
N ARG A 180 -13.35 1.38 -3.29
CA ARG A 180 -12.13 1.08 -2.52
C ARG A 180 -11.82 -0.41 -2.63
N ILE A 181 -10.56 -0.79 -2.48
CA ILE A 181 -10.15 -2.19 -2.54
C ILE A 181 -10.91 -3.06 -1.52
N GLN A 182 -11.13 -2.56 -0.30
CA GLN A 182 -11.87 -3.30 0.73
C GLN A 182 -13.38 -3.42 0.48
N ASP A 183 -13.92 -2.66 -0.48
CA ASP A 183 -15.34 -2.65 -0.84
C ASP A 183 -15.62 -3.51 -2.09
N LEU A 184 -14.58 -4.05 -2.73
CA LEU A 184 -14.69 -4.97 -3.86
C LEU A 184 -15.01 -6.37 -3.38
N THR A 185 -15.75 -7.11 -4.19
CA THR A 185 -15.88 -8.56 -4.02
C THR A 185 -14.57 -9.28 -4.35
N VAL A 186 -14.39 -10.49 -3.82
CA VAL A 186 -13.26 -11.37 -4.15
C VAL A 186 -13.20 -11.64 -5.65
N GLY A 187 -14.34 -11.83 -6.31
CA GLY A 187 -14.45 -12.00 -7.75
C GLY A 187 -13.92 -10.79 -8.51
N GLU A 188 -14.34 -9.58 -8.12
CA GLU A 188 -13.83 -8.33 -8.70
C GLU A 188 -12.32 -8.17 -8.50
N ILE A 189 -11.79 -8.48 -7.31
CA ILE A 189 -10.35 -8.48 -7.02
C ILE A 189 -9.62 -9.45 -7.95
N LYS A 190 -10.11 -10.68 -8.09
CA LYS A 190 -9.51 -11.68 -8.99
C LYS A 190 -9.48 -11.19 -10.43
N GLU A 191 -10.56 -10.58 -10.92
CA GLU A 191 -10.62 -9.99 -12.26
C GLU A 191 -9.59 -8.86 -12.45
N LEU A 192 -9.47 -7.95 -11.48
CA LEU A 192 -8.51 -6.84 -11.52
C LEU A 192 -7.05 -7.30 -11.38
N GLN A 193 -6.86 -8.46 -10.74
CA GLN A 193 -5.58 -9.15 -10.62
C GLN A 193 -5.29 -10.12 -11.79
N LYS A 194 -6.17 -10.22 -12.79
CA LYS A 194 -5.89 -10.97 -14.03
C LYS A 194 -4.92 -10.20 -14.90
N GLY A 195 -4.11 -10.96 -15.62
CA GLY A 195 -3.13 -10.45 -16.56
C GLY A 195 -1.73 -10.82 -16.12
N GLN A 196 -0.74 -10.24 -16.80
CA GLN A 196 0.66 -10.45 -16.48
C GLN A 196 1.23 -9.20 -15.81
N ASN A 197 2.06 -9.42 -14.80
CA ASN A 197 2.85 -8.34 -14.24
C ASN A 197 3.92 -7.93 -15.28
N PRO A 198 3.93 -6.67 -15.76
CA PRO A 198 4.84 -6.22 -16.81
C PRO A 198 6.33 -6.34 -16.46
N THR A 199 6.68 -6.49 -15.18
CA THR A 199 8.06 -6.73 -14.75
C THR A 199 8.54 -8.11 -15.09
N TYR A 200 7.72 -9.10 -14.77
CA TYR A 200 8.06 -10.50 -15.05
C TYR A 200 7.77 -10.85 -16.51
N HIS A 201 6.90 -10.08 -17.17
CA HIS A 201 6.54 -10.23 -18.58
C HIS A 201 6.56 -8.90 -19.34
N PRO A 202 7.77 -8.37 -19.64
CA PRO A 202 7.91 -7.16 -20.45
C PRO A 202 7.22 -7.32 -21.81
N GLY A 203 6.48 -6.31 -22.25
CA GLY A 203 5.74 -6.35 -23.52
C GLY A 203 4.41 -7.09 -23.49
N THR A 204 3.91 -7.47 -22.31
CA THR A 204 2.57 -8.05 -22.19
C THR A 204 1.49 -7.11 -22.74
N THR A 205 0.58 -7.68 -23.54
CA THR A 205 -0.59 -6.98 -24.08
C THR A 205 -1.77 -6.99 -23.12
N ASN A 206 -1.68 -7.73 -22.01
CA ASN A 206 -2.70 -7.79 -20.96
C ASN A 206 -2.07 -7.58 -19.57
N PRO A 207 -1.63 -6.36 -19.26
CA PRO A 207 -1.04 -6.05 -17.97
C PRO A 207 -2.08 -6.17 -16.84
N THR A 208 -1.64 -6.65 -15.68
CA THR A 208 -2.51 -6.66 -14.49
C THR A 208 -2.84 -5.23 -14.02
N THR A 209 -4.07 -5.00 -13.58
CA THR A 209 -4.48 -3.70 -13.01
C THR A 209 -3.99 -3.57 -11.57
N LEU A 210 -4.14 -4.66 -10.80
CA LEU A 210 -3.66 -4.79 -9.43
C LEU A 210 -2.69 -5.97 -9.37
N PHE A 211 -1.54 -5.81 -8.72
CA PHE A 211 -0.63 -6.93 -8.48
C PHE A 211 -0.83 -7.50 -7.08
N ALA A 212 -0.70 -6.66 -6.06
CA ALA A 212 -0.94 -7.00 -4.67
C ALA A 212 -1.96 -6.05 -4.06
N VAL A 213 -2.86 -6.58 -3.22
CA VAL A 213 -4.01 -5.83 -2.69
C VAL A 213 -4.20 -6.04 -1.19
N GLY A 214 -4.82 -5.05 -0.55
CA GLY A 214 -5.21 -5.12 0.85
C GLY A 214 -4.07 -4.88 1.81
N LEU A 215 -4.39 -4.92 3.10
CA LEU A 215 -3.44 -4.64 4.19
C LEU A 215 -2.23 -5.57 4.14
N TYR A 216 -2.47 -6.82 3.73
CA TYR A 216 -1.47 -7.90 3.68
C TYR A 216 -0.90 -8.18 2.28
N GLN A 217 -1.18 -7.30 1.31
CA GLN A 217 -0.63 -7.35 -0.04
C GLN A 217 -0.77 -8.73 -0.71
N ILE A 218 -1.99 -9.28 -0.70
CA ILE A 218 -2.29 -10.61 -1.26
C ILE A 218 -2.24 -10.55 -2.79
N ILE A 219 -1.54 -11.50 -3.41
CA ILE A 219 -1.39 -11.62 -4.88
C ILE A 219 -2.31 -12.71 -5.46
N THR A 220 -2.54 -12.66 -6.77
CA THR A 220 -3.45 -13.57 -7.50
C THR A 220 -3.27 -15.06 -7.23
N PRO A 221 -2.05 -15.66 -7.37
CA PRO A 221 -1.89 -17.09 -7.15
C PRO A 221 -2.20 -17.48 -5.71
N THR A 222 -1.81 -16.63 -4.75
CA THR A 222 -2.06 -16.81 -3.33
C THR A 222 -3.57 -16.79 -3.02
N LEU A 223 -4.30 -15.78 -3.52
CA LEU A 223 -5.74 -15.68 -3.29
C LEU A 223 -6.50 -16.90 -3.84
N LYS A 224 -6.14 -17.38 -5.03
CA LYS A 224 -6.76 -18.57 -5.65
C LYS A 224 -6.59 -19.82 -4.79
N ASP A 225 -5.40 -20.04 -4.27
CA ASP A 225 -5.10 -21.21 -3.46
C ASP A 225 -5.68 -21.12 -2.04
N LEU A 226 -5.87 -19.92 -1.48
CA LEU A 226 -6.44 -19.74 -0.15
C LEU A 226 -7.88 -20.29 -0.01
N HIS A 227 -8.65 -20.43 -1.09
CA HIS A 227 -9.96 -21.13 -1.06
C HIS A 227 -9.85 -22.58 -0.55
N LYS A 228 -8.67 -23.21 -0.66
CA LYS A 228 -8.40 -24.55 -0.12
C LYS A 228 -8.33 -24.57 1.40
N HIS A 229 -8.16 -23.41 2.03
CA HIS A 229 -7.89 -23.27 3.46
C HIS A 229 -8.97 -22.49 4.20
N VAL A 230 -9.58 -21.50 3.55
CA VAL A 230 -10.62 -20.64 4.12
C VAL A 230 -11.85 -20.73 3.22
N ASN A 231 -13.03 -20.78 3.84
CA ASN A 231 -14.32 -20.66 3.16
C ASN A 231 -14.59 -19.18 2.86
N PHE A 232 -14.65 -18.85 1.58
CA PHE A 232 -15.12 -17.58 1.06
C PHE A 232 -15.60 -17.79 -0.39
N THR A 233 -16.50 -16.92 -0.85
CA THR A 233 -17.07 -16.96 -2.20
C THR A 233 -16.58 -15.78 -3.04
N ASP A 234 -16.77 -15.85 -4.35
CA ASP A 234 -16.42 -14.76 -5.26
C ASP A 234 -17.33 -13.53 -5.07
N ASP A 235 -18.55 -13.72 -4.54
CA ASP A 235 -19.49 -12.63 -4.24
C ASP A 235 -19.21 -11.96 -2.89
N GLU A 236 -18.34 -12.54 -2.07
CA GLU A 236 -18.01 -12.00 -0.76
C GLU A 236 -17.14 -10.75 -0.88
N VAL A 237 -17.45 -9.72 -0.09
CA VAL A 237 -16.68 -8.48 -0.04
C VAL A 237 -15.31 -8.75 0.61
N PHE A 238 -14.26 -8.18 0.03
CA PHE A 238 -12.87 -8.23 0.50
C PHE A 238 -12.63 -7.29 1.70
N ALA A 239 -13.57 -7.35 2.65
CA ALA A 239 -13.62 -6.55 3.86
C ALA A 239 -12.43 -6.87 4.79
N PRO A 240 -12.10 -5.97 5.73
CA PRO A 240 -11.01 -6.15 6.68
C PRO A 240 -10.97 -7.54 7.36
N GLU A 241 -12.12 -8.07 7.74
CA GLU A 241 -12.27 -9.34 8.45
C GLU A 241 -11.86 -10.53 7.57
N LEU A 242 -12.24 -10.50 6.28
CA LEU A 242 -11.82 -11.51 5.32
C LEU A 242 -10.31 -11.40 5.07
N GLN A 243 -9.77 -10.19 4.93
CA GLN A 243 -8.33 -9.98 4.73
C GLN A 243 -7.50 -10.54 5.91
N ASP A 244 -7.93 -10.29 7.15
CA ASP A 244 -7.27 -10.84 8.34
C ASP A 244 -7.32 -12.36 8.37
N SER A 245 -8.48 -12.93 8.04
CA SER A 245 -8.67 -14.39 7.98
C SER A 245 -7.76 -15.04 6.94
N LEU A 246 -7.62 -14.39 5.76
CA LEU A 246 -6.71 -14.83 4.70
C LEU A 246 -5.24 -14.75 5.12
N ALA A 247 -4.85 -13.70 5.84
CA ALA A 247 -3.49 -13.56 6.36
C ALA A 247 -3.16 -14.65 7.40
N LEU A 248 -4.06 -14.91 8.34
CA LEU A 248 -3.91 -16.03 9.28
C LEU A 248 -3.87 -17.39 8.55
N ALA A 249 -4.63 -17.55 7.48
CA ALA A 249 -4.57 -18.78 6.69
C ALA A 249 -3.21 -18.97 6.01
N LEU A 250 -2.53 -17.92 5.54
CA LEU A 250 -1.15 -18.05 5.04
C LEU A 250 -0.19 -18.56 6.11
N ILE A 251 -0.39 -18.11 7.35
CA ILE A 251 0.44 -18.46 8.51
C ILE A 251 0.18 -19.90 8.98
N TYR A 252 -1.09 -20.31 9.03
CA TYR A 252 -1.54 -21.56 9.69
C TYR A 252 -1.94 -22.69 8.72
N SER A 253 -1.81 -22.51 7.41
CA SER A 253 -2.12 -23.55 6.42
C SER A 253 -0.89 -24.35 5.98
N SER A 254 -1.02 -25.13 4.90
CA SER A 254 0.09 -25.85 4.27
C SER A 254 1.15 -24.94 3.65
N TYR A 255 0.89 -23.64 3.48
CA TYR A 255 1.88 -22.70 2.97
C TYR A 255 3.14 -22.63 3.82
N GLN A 256 2.99 -22.63 5.14
CA GLN A 256 4.10 -22.45 6.07
C GLN A 256 4.09 -23.53 7.15
N PRO A 257 4.42 -24.78 6.80
CA PRO A 257 4.31 -25.91 7.73
C PRO A 257 5.19 -25.74 8.96
N ASN A 258 6.37 -25.13 8.82
CA ASN A 258 7.26 -24.86 9.95
C ASN A 258 6.71 -23.77 10.86
N LEU A 259 6.22 -22.66 10.29
CA LEU A 259 5.62 -21.58 11.06
C LEU A 259 4.40 -22.08 11.83
N ARG A 260 3.48 -22.78 11.15
CA ARG A 260 2.30 -23.40 11.78
C ARG A 260 2.68 -24.32 12.93
N LYS A 261 3.59 -25.29 12.69
CA LYS A 261 4.08 -26.21 13.73
C LYS A 261 4.64 -25.45 14.93
N TYR A 262 5.46 -24.44 14.68
CA TYR A 262 6.04 -23.63 15.74
C TYR A 262 4.97 -22.89 16.54
N LEU A 263 4.04 -22.20 15.88
CA LEU A 263 2.97 -21.45 16.54
C LEU A 263 2.00 -22.36 17.30
N LYS A 264 1.85 -23.62 16.88
CA LYS A 264 1.04 -24.65 17.55
C LYS A 264 1.79 -25.44 18.64
N GLY A 265 2.98 -24.96 19.04
CA GLY A 265 3.71 -25.52 20.18
C GLY A 265 4.63 -26.72 19.88
N SER A 266 4.80 -27.11 18.61
CA SER A 266 5.71 -28.21 18.27
C SER A 266 7.16 -27.89 18.65
N SER A 267 7.85 -28.82 19.30
CA SER A 267 9.29 -28.70 19.63
C SER A 267 10.20 -29.04 18.44
N SER A 268 9.63 -29.60 17.36
CA SER A 268 10.37 -29.99 16.14
C SER A 268 10.84 -28.81 15.28
N VAL A 269 10.36 -27.60 15.57
CA VAL A 269 10.68 -26.39 14.82
C VAL A 269 11.27 -25.33 15.76
N THR A 270 12.41 -24.78 15.38
CA THR A 270 13.08 -23.69 16.10
C THR A 270 12.44 -22.34 15.78
N LEU A 271 12.61 -21.35 16.66
CA LEU A 271 12.19 -19.96 16.38
C LEU A 271 12.83 -19.41 15.09
N ALA A 272 14.09 -19.76 14.81
CA ALA A 272 14.77 -19.32 13.59
C ALA A 272 14.10 -19.87 12.33
N GLN A 273 13.72 -21.15 12.32
CA GLN A 273 12.98 -21.75 11.21
C GLN A 273 11.59 -21.12 11.05
N ALA A 274 10.90 -20.83 12.15
CA ALA A 274 9.59 -20.17 12.13
C ALA A 274 9.67 -18.74 11.55
N GLN A 275 10.64 -17.93 12.01
CA GLN A 275 10.80 -16.56 11.49
C GLN A 275 11.23 -16.55 10.02
N ASN A 276 12.11 -17.47 9.61
CA ASN A 276 12.49 -17.58 8.20
C ASN A 276 11.30 -18.01 7.32
N ALA A 277 10.44 -18.89 7.83
CA ALA A 277 9.19 -19.27 7.16
C ALA A 277 8.24 -18.07 7.02
N LEU A 278 8.06 -17.28 8.08
CA LEU A 278 7.26 -16.05 8.04
C LEU A 278 7.81 -15.03 7.00
N ALA A 279 9.12 -14.83 6.97
CA ALA A 279 9.80 -13.95 6.02
C ALA A 279 9.67 -14.39 4.56
N SER A 280 9.27 -15.65 4.30
CA SER A 280 9.00 -16.16 2.95
C SER A 280 7.57 -15.92 2.47
N ILE A 281 6.73 -15.26 3.28
CA ILE A 281 5.39 -14.83 2.88
C ILE A 281 5.42 -13.36 2.43
N TRP A 282 6.10 -12.51 3.20
CA TRP A 282 6.05 -11.05 3.07
C TRP A 282 7.46 -10.47 2.93
N ALA A 283 7.64 -9.62 1.92
CA ALA A 283 8.95 -9.08 1.56
C ALA A 283 9.54 -8.11 2.58
N SER A 284 8.68 -7.43 3.34
CA SER A 284 9.10 -6.51 4.39
C SER A 284 9.64 -7.20 5.65
N ILE A 285 9.34 -8.49 5.84
CA ILE A 285 9.67 -9.21 7.07
C ILE A 285 11.10 -9.75 7.01
N PRO A 286 11.95 -9.43 8.00
CA PRO A 286 13.30 -9.95 8.06
C PRO A 286 13.32 -11.42 8.52
N LYS A 287 14.21 -12.20 7.91
CA LYS A 287 14.66 -13.50 8.43
C LYS A 287 15.25 -13.33 9.83
N TYR A 288 15.48 -14.45 10.51
CA TYR A 288 16.13 -14.47 11.82
C TYR A 288 17.52 -13.77 11.84
N SER A 289 18.18 -13.72 10.68
CA SER A 289 19.48 -13.05 10.45
C SER A 289 19.37 -11.53 10.23
N GLY A 290 18.17 -10.96 10.13
CA GLY A 290 17.94 -9.55 9.81
C GLY A 290 17.93 -9.18 8.33
N LYS A 291 18.13 -10.14 7.42
CA LYS A 291 18.02 -9.94 5.96
C LYS A 291 16.66 -10.41 5.47
N GLY A 292 16.13 -9.83 4.40
CA GLY A 292 14.92 -10.32 3.73
C GLY A 292 15.16 -11.62 2.97
N VAL A 293 14.06 -12.32 2.68
CA VAL A 293 14.06 -13.43 1.71
C VAL A 293 14.18 -12.88 0.29
N TYR A 294 13.52 -11.75 0.03
CA TYR A 294 13.39 -11.12 -1.29
C TYR A 294 14.26 -9.87 -1.45
N ASP A 295 15.26 -9.68 -0.58
CA ASP A 295 16.19 -8.55 -0.68
C ASP A 295 16.89 -8.58 -2.05
N GLY A 296 16.71 -7.51 -2.83
CA GLY A 296 17.29 -7.39 -4.18
C GLY A 296 16.33 -7.81 -5.31
N ASP A 297 15.16 -8.37 -5.00
CA ASP A 297 14.12 -8.64 -5.98
C ASP A 297 13.29 -7.37 -6.24
N GLY A 298 13.66 -6.64 -7.29
CA GLY A 298 12.99 -5.37 -7.62
C GLY A 298 13.28 -4.29 -6.58
N SER A 299 12.25 -3.71 -5.97
CA SER A 299 12.41 -2.77 -4.84
C SER A 299 12.14 -3.40 -3.48
N ASN A 300 12.05 -4.73 -3.41
CA ASN A 300 11.81 -5.43 -2.15
C ASN A 300 13.00 -5.30 -1.21
N LYS A 301 12.70 -4.97 0.04
CA LYS A 301 13.68 -4.85 1.11
C LYS A 301 13.01 -5.11 2.45
N ALA A 302 13.56 -6.03 3.23
CA ALA A 302 13.10 -6.24 4.59
C ALA A 302 13.58 -5.13 5.54
N ASP A 303 12.79 -4.88 6.58
CA ASP A 303 13.20 -4.03 7.69
C ASP A 303 13.93 -4.86 8.75
N GLY A 304 15.25 -4.97 8.59
CA GLY A 304 16.13 -5.70 9.51
C GLY A 304 16.04 -5.22 10.97
N SER A 305 15.63 -3.97 11.22
CA SER A 305 15.50 -3.43 12.58
C SER A 305 14.41 -4.14 13.39
N LYS A 306 13.34 -4.60 12.73
CA LYS A 306 12.20 -5.31 13.34
C LYS A 306 12.47 -6.77 13.67
N THR A 307 13.69 -7.28 13.39
CA THR A 307 14.06 -8.69 13.62
C THR A 307 13.80 -9.12 15.07
N GLY A 308 14.06 -8.26 16.04
CA GLY A 308 13.82 -8.54 17.46
C GLY A 308 12.33 -8.57 17.81
N GLU A 309 11.52 -7.71 17.20
CA GLU A 309 10.07 -7.66 17.40
C GLU A 309 9.39 -8.93 16.87
N PHE A 310 9.78 -9.38 15.67
CA PHE A 310 9.27 -10.65 15.13
C PHE A 310 9.63 -11.86 16.01
N LYS A 311 10.82 -11.88 16.62
CA LYS A 311 11.19 -12.94 17.60
C LYS A 311 10.28 -12.93 18.83
N LYS A 312 9.96 -11.73 19.34
CA LYS A 312 9.11 -11.56 20.52
C LYS A 312 7.68 -11.98 20.23
N ILE A 313 7.09 -11.47 19.14
CA ILE A 313 5.68 -11.78 18.83
C ILE A 313 5.47 -13.25 18.48
N LEU A 314 6.42 -13.90 17.78
CA LEU A 314 6.31 -15.32 17.45
C LEU A 314 6.30 -16.20 18.71
N LYS A 315 7.13 -15.87 19.71
CA LYS A 315 7.08 -16.54 21.02
C LYS A 315 5.76 -16.26 21.73
N LYS A 316 5.33 -15.00 21.77
CA LYS A 316 4.07 -14.58 22.41
C LYS A 316 2.86 -15.31 21.83
N VAL A 317 2.73 -15.35 20.50
CA VAL A 317 1.63 -16.05 19.80
C VAL A 317 1.71 -17.55 20.06
N ARG A 318 2.91 -18.15 20.06
CA ARG A 318 3.09 -19.56 20.40
C ARG A 318 2.61 -19.87 21.82
N ASP A 319 3.07 -19.12 22.80
CA ASP A 319 2.73 -19.34 24.22
C ASP A 319 1.23 -19.12 24.45
N HIS A 320 0.66 -18.10 23.80
CA HIS A 320 -0.77 -17.82 23.80
C HIS A 320 -1.58 -18.97 23.21
N ASN A 321 -1.23 -19.45 22.01
CA ASN A 321 -1.88 -20.59 21.38
C ASN A 321 -1.86 -21.84 22.25
N ILE A 322 -0.73 -22.13 22.90
CA ILE A 322 -0.63 -23.24 23.86
C ILE A 322 -1.60 -23.02 25.03
N SER A 323 -1.65 -21.81 25.58
CA SER A 323 -2.51 -21.49 26.74
C SER A 323 -4.00 -21.64 26.46
N ILE A 324 -4.44 -21.38 25.22
CA ILE A 324 -5.83 -21.52 24.79
C ILE A 324 -6.13 -22.88 24.15
N GLY A 325 -5.17 -23.82 24.17
CA GLY A 325 -5.34 -25.16 23.60
C GLY A 325 -5.34 -25.23 22.07
N PHE A 326 -4.90 -24.18 21.38
CA PHE A 326 -4.72 -24.16 19.92
C PHE A 326 -3.39 -24.82 19.52
N THR A 327 -3.26 -26.12 19.77
CA THR A 327 -2.06 -26.92 19.54
C THR A 327 -2.25 -27.98 18.45
N GLU A 328 -1.17 -28.64 18.02
CA GLU A 328 -1.24 -29.70 16.97
C GLU A 328 -2.20 -30.83 17.34
#